data_AF-A0A5C6Z0J3-F1
#
_entry.id   AF-A0A5C6Z0J3-F1
#
_cell.length_a   1.000
_cell.length_b   1.000
_cell.length_c   1.000
_cell.angle_alpha   90.00
_cell.angle_beta   90.00
_cell.angle_gamma   90.00
#
_symmetry.space_group_name_H-M   'P 1'
#
loop_
_entity.id
_entity.type
_entity.pdbx_description
1 polymer ?
#
loop_
_entity_poly.entity_id
_entity_poly.type
_entity_poly.pdbx_seq_one_letter_code
_entity_poly.pdbx_strand_id
1 'polypeptide(L)'
;MRNIFLGIVIAFVIVFGLRYCENKKDNREILEANTALIQKELKNVGKLIVTEGSYAQVFTYNDSKDLLYGMFDARKKALVVVNAKASIAYDLSKVNTTVDETTKTVTITNIPEPELSINPNIEYYDVTQDYLNQFSASDYNKIKQRVEKSLRKKIEASELRTNAQNRLISELQKIYILTNSMGWKLEYNGKPIEEEQDLQKLKL
;
A
#
# COMPACT_ATOMS: atom_id res chain seq x y z
N MET A 1 -72.63 16.74 3.16
CA MET A 1 -71.22 17.18 3.09
C MET A 1 -70.26 16.35 3.95
N ARG A 2 -70.63 15.94 5.17
CA ARG A 2 -69.76 15.16 6.08
C ARG A 2 -69.24 13.82 5.51
N ASN A 3 -70.06 13.12 4.71
CA ASN A 3 -69.70 11.82 4.15
C ASN A 3 -68.72 11.91 2.97
N ILE A 4 -68.72 13.01 2.22
CA ILE A 4 -67.79 13.26 1.11
C ILE A 4 -66.40 13.61 1.67
N PHE A 5 -66.37 14.39 2.75
CA PHE A 5 -65.14 14.75 3.45
C PHE A 5 -64.43 13.51 4.03
N LEU A 6 -65.20 12.59 4.62
CA LEU A 6 -64.69 11.30 5.10
C LEU A 6 -64.08 10.45 3.96
N GLY A 7 -64.73 10.41 2.80
CA GLY A 7 -64.20 9.71 1.62
C GLY A 7 -62.87 10.29 1.13
N ILE A 8 -62.72 11.61 1.12
CA ILE A 8 -61.48 12.30 0.72
C ILE A 8 -60.34 11.99 1.69
N VAL A 9 -60.60 12.00 3.00
CA VAL A 9 -59.59 11.69 4.03
C VAL A 9 -59.13 10.23 3.90
N ILE A 10 -60.05 9.28 3.71
CA ILE A 10 -59.72 7.86 3.52
C ILE A 10 -58.89 7.66 2.25
N ALA A 11 -59.27 8.28 1.14
CA ALA A 11 -58.49 8.23 -0.11
C ALA A 11 -57.08 8.81 0.08
N PHE A 12 -56.94 9.92 0.80
CA PHE A 12 -55.64 10.50 1.15
C PHE A 12 -54.77 9.53 1.96
N VAL A 13 -55.33 8.90 2.99
CA VAL A 13 -54.61 7.93 3.83
C VAL A 13 -54.16 6.71 3.02
N ILE A 14 -55.01 6.21 2.11
CA ILE A 14 -54.66 5.08 1.25
C ILE A 14 -53.53 5.48 0.28
N VAL A 15 -53.64 6.62 -0.40
CA VAL A 15 -52.62 7.09 -1.35
C VAL A 15 -51.28 7.37 -0.66
N PHE A 16 -51.30 8.05 0.49
CA PHE A 16 -50.08 8.29 1.28
C PHE A 16 -49.51 7.00 1.87
N GLY A 17 -50.36 6.06 2.31
CA GLY A 17 -49.94 4.76 2.83
C GLY A 17 -49.25 3.91 1.76
N LEU A 18 -49.82 3.84 0.55
CA LEU A 18 -49.22 3.17 -0.60
C LEU A 18 -47.89 3.82 -1.00
N ARG A 19 -47.86 5.15 -1.14
CA ARG A 19 -46.62 5.90 -1.42
C ARG A 19 -45.54 5.71 -0.36
N TYR A 20 -45.92 5.66 0.91
CA TYR A 20 -44.98 5.43 2.00
C TYR A 20 -44.39 4.02 1.96
N CYS A 21 -45.22 3.02 1.65
CA CYS A 21 -44.78 1.63 1.53
C CYS A 21 -43.87 1.41 0.32
N GLU A 22 -44.22 1.99 -0.84
CA GLU A 22 -43.39 2.00 -2.05
C GLU A 22 -42.04 2.67 -1.79
N ASN A 23 -42.04 3.88 -1.23
CA ASN A 23 -40.81 4.60 -0.93
C ASN A 23 -39.92 3.84 0.08
N LYS A 24 -40.50 3.14 1.06
CA LYS A 24 -39.73 2.31 2.00
C LYS A 24 -39.08 1.11 1.31
N LYS A 25 -39.78 0.50 0.33
CA LYS A 25 -39.25 -0.59 -0.47
C LYS A 25 -38.12 -0.12 -1.38
N ASP A 26 -38.31 0.98 -2.10
CA ASP A 26 -37.31 1.59 -2.99
C ASP A 26 -36.04 1.95 -2.21
N ASN A 27 -36.17 2.57 -1.04
CA ASN A 27 -35.03 2.90 -0.19
C ASN A 27 -34.24 1.68 0.28
N ARG A 28 -34.91 0.55 0.51
CA ARG A 28 -34.25 -0.71 0.89
C ARG A 28 -33.52 -1.31 -0.30
N GLU A 29 -34.12 -1.32 -1.48
CA GLU A 29 -33.48 -1.81 -2.70
C GLU A 29 -32.24 -0.98 -3.07
N ILE A 30 -32.31 0.35 -2.91
CA ILE A 30 -31.16 1.26 -3.09
C ILE A 30 -30.07 0.97 -2.06
N LEU A 31 -30.42 0.74 -0.79
CA LEU A 31 -29.46 0.40 0.25
C LEU A 31 -28.73 -0.91 -0.08
N GLU A 32 -29.48 -1.96 -0.42
CA GLU A 32 -28.93 -3.27 -0.80
C GLU A 32 -28.00 -3.14 -2.02
N ALA A 33 -28.39 -2.37 -3.04
CA ALA A 33 -27.58 -2.13 -4.24
C ALA A 33 -26.29 -1.36 -3.92
N ASN A 34 -26.37 -0.29 -3.12
CA ASN A 34 -25.20 0.51 -2.73
C ASN A 34 -24.23 -0.31 -1.87
N THR A 35 -24.74 -1.07 -0.89
CA THR A 35 -23.92 -1.99 -0.08
C THR A 35 -23.20 -2.99 -0.98
N ALA A 36 -23.90 -3.64 -1.91
CA ALA A 36 -23.31 -4.62 -2.80
C ALA A 36 -22.21 -4.00 -3.69
N LEU A 37 -22.42 -2.78 -4.19
CA LEU A 37 -21.44 -2.08 -5.00
C LEU A 37 -20.21 -1.67 -4.18
N ILE A 38 -20.40 -1.14 -2.98
CA ILE A 38 -19.32 -0.81 -2.04
C ILE A 38 -18.50 -2.06 -1.72
N GLN A 39 -19.13 -3.15 -1.33
CA GLN A 39 -18.44 -4.41 -1.02
C GLN A 39 -17.66 -4.95 -2.23
N LYS A 40 -18.23 -4.83 -3.43
CA LYS A 40 -17.56 -5.21 -4.67
C LYS A 40 -16.32 -4.36 -4.93
N GLU A 41 -16.42 -3.04 -4.76
CA GLU A 41 -15.28 -2.15 -4.98
C GLU A 41 -14.20 -2.31 -3.90
N LEU A 42 -14.56 -2.51 -2.64
CA LEU A 42 -13.61 -2.87 -1.58
C LEU A 42 -12.83 -4.14 -1.94
N LYS A 43 -13.50 -5.15 -2.51
CA LYS A 43 -12.84 -6.37 -3.00
C LYS A 43 -11.97 -6.12 -4.24
N ASN A 44 -12.41 -5.28 -5.17
CA ASN A 44 -11.66 -4.94 -6.40
C ASN A 44 -10.39 -4.14 -6.11
N VAL A 45 -10.42 -3.27 -5.10
CA VAL A 45 -9.27 -2.52 -4.61
C VAL A 45 -8.28 -3.43 -3.91
N GLY A 46 -8.67 -4.65 -3.50
CA GLY A 46 -7.84 -5.70 -2.90
C GLY A 46 -6.71 -6.28 -3.78
N LYS A 47 -6.17 -5.53 -4.74
CA LYS A 47 -5.08 -5.92 -5.62
C LYS A 47 -3.72 -5.60 -5.00
N LEU A 48 -2.68 -6.29 -5.49
CA LEU A 48 -1.30 -5.93 -5.19
C LEU A 48 -0.91 -4.69 -5.99
N ILE A 49 -0.60 -3.60 -5.31
CA ILE A 49 -0.02 -2.40 -5.90
C ILE A 49 1.49 -2.53 -5.83
N VAL A 50 2.19 -2.33 -6.95
CA VAL A 50 3.64 -2.40 -7.01
C VAL A 50 4.19 -1.09 -7.59
N THR A 51 5.18 -0.52 -6.90
CA THR A 51 5.97 0.60 -7.41
C THR A 51 7.41 0.15 -7.51
N GLU A 52 7.98 0.26 -8.70
CA GLU A 52 9.31 -0.25 -9.01
C GLU A 52 10.32 0.88 -9.22
N GLY A 53 11.60 0.59 -8.97
CA GLY A 53 12.72 1.48 -9.21
C GLY A 53 13.99 0.71 -9.53
N SER A 54 14.85 1.29 -10.35
CA SER A 54 16.16 0.73 -10.70
C SER A 54 17.27 1.52 -10.02
N TYR A 55 18.24 0.81 -9.46
CA TYR A 55 19.34 1.39 -8.69
C TYR A 55 20.66 0.81 -9.16
N ALA A 56 21.61 1.69 -9.46
CA ALA A 56 22.99 1.31 -9.70
C ALA A 56 23.91 1.88 -8.62
N GLN A 57 24.94 1.14 -8.28
CA GLN A 57 26.08 1.62 -7.48
C GLN A 57 27.34 0.86 -7.86
N VAL A 58 28.48 1.53 -7.77
CA VAL A 58 29.80 0.93 -7.95
C VAL A 58 30.61 1.24 -6.71
N PHE A 59 31.32 0.24 -6.18
CA PHE A 59 32.26 0.46 -5.09
C PHE A 59 33.41 -0.54 -5.15
N THR A 60 34.51 -0.18 -4.52
CA THR A 60 35.68 -1.05 -4.42
C THR A 60 35.67 -1.79 -3.08
N TYR A 61 35.72 -3.12 -3.13
CA TYR A 61 36.06 -3.94 -1.98
C TYR A 61 37.58 -4.01 -1.86
N ASN A 62 38.12 -3.71 -0.68
CA ASN A 62 39.52 -3.86 -0.35
C ASN A 62 39.63 -4.49 1.03
N ASP A 63 40.55 -5.44 1.17
CA ASP A 63 40.86 -6.10 2.44
C ASP A 63 42.37 -6.40 2.50
N SER A 64 42.94 -6.32 3.69
CA SER A 64 44.36 -6.54 3.93
C SER A 64 44.54 -7.40 5.18
N LYS A 65 45.45 -8.36 5.11
CA LYS A 65 45.82 -9.24 6.21
C LYS A 65 47.25 -8.93 6.61
N ASP A 66 47.42 -8.55 7.87
CA ASP A 66 48.72 -8.39 8.49
C ASP A 66 49.40 -9.76 8.67
N LEU A 67 50.67 -9.84 8.30
CA LEU A 67 51.52 -11.01 8.37
C LEU A 67 52.83 -10.66 9.09
N LEU A 68 53.34 -11.62 9.86
CA LEU A 68 54.62 -11.51 10.57
C LEU A 68 54.70 -10.27 11.50
N TYR A 69 53.68 -10.07 12.34
CA TYR A 69 53.64 -8.99 13.35
C TYR A 69 53.81 -7.57 12.75
N GLY A 70 53.17 -7.25 11.63
CA GLY A 70 53.24 -5.91 11.03
C GLY A 70 54.33 -5.71 9.98
N MET A 71 55.12 -6.75 9.66
CA MET A 71 56.22 -6.62 8.70
C MET A 71 55.77 -6.70 7.23
N PHE A 72 54.65 -7.40 6.95
CA PHE A 72 54.14 -7.56 5.58
C PHE A 72 52.61 -7.58 5.54
N ASP A 73 52.03 -6.98 4.50
CA ASP A 73 50.59 -7.03 4.24
C ASP A 73 50.27 -7.85 3.00
N ALA A 74 49.31 -8.77 3.10
CA ALA A 74 48.70 -9.42 1.95
C ALA A 74 47.33 -8.81 1.65
N ARG A 75 47.14 -8.31 0.43
CA ARG A 75 45.98 -7.52 0.01
C ARG A 75 45.10 -8.28 -0.98
N LYS A 76 43.81 -7.94 -0.97
CA LYS A 76 42.86 -8.29 -2.02
C LYS A 76 41.93 -7.13 -2.32
N LYS A 77 41.51 -7.06 -3.57
CA LYS A 77 40.67 -5.99 -4.10
C LYS A 77 39.76 -6.50 -5.20
N ALA A 78 38.55 -5.95 -5.28
CA ALA A 78 37.64 -6.13 -6.41
C ALA A 78 36.83 -4.85 -6.64
N LEU A 79 36.59 -4.51 -7.90
CA LEU A 79 35.59 -3.53 -8.29
C LEU A 79 34.23 -4.22 -8.35
N VAL A 80 33.28 -3.76 -7.55
CA VAL A 80 31.94 -4.35 -7.44
C VAL A 80 30.95 -3.41 -8.09
N VAL A 81 30.37 -3.85 -9.21
CA VAL A 81 29.30 -3.16 -9.92
C VAL A 81 27.98 -3.82 -9.53
N VAL A 82 27.01 -3.01 -9.10
CA VAL A 82 25.71 -3.50 -8.64
C VAL A 82 24.61 -2.82 -9.43
N ASN A 83 23.75 -3.63 -10.04
CA ASN A 83 22.50 -3.22 -10.66
C ASN A 83 21.35 -3.89 -9.92
N ALA A 84 20.45 -3.13 -9.33
CA ALA A 84 19.34 -3.67 -8.54
C ALA A 84 18.00 -3.16 -9.03
N LYS A 85 17.03 -4.07 -9.10
CA LYS A 85 15.60 -3.72 -9.19
C LYS A 85 15.01 -3.78 -7.80
N ALA A 86 14.37 -2.71 -7.37
CA ALA A 86 13.65 -2.67 -6.11
C ALA A 86 12.17 -2.42 -6.38
N SER A 87 11.31 -2.98 -5.55
CA SER A 87 9.88 -2.76 -5.59
C SER A 87 9.34 -2.58 -4.19
N ILE A 88 8.45 -1.62 -4.01
CA ILE A 88 7.63 -1.48 -2.80
C ILE A 88 6.21 -1.85 -3.19
N ALA A 89 5.66 -2.84 -2.49
CA ALA A 89 4.33 -3.36 -2.75
C ALA A 89 3.40 -3.18 -1.55
N TYR A 90 2.13 -2.89 -1.85
CA TYR A 90 1.04 -2.92 -0.88
C TYR A 90 0.02 -3.96 -1.33
N ASP A 91 -0.20 -4.96 -0.48
CA ASP A 91 -1.18 -6.01 -0.75
C ASP A 91 -2.54 -5.60 -0.20
N LEU A 92 -3.33 -4.89 -1.00
CA LEU A 92 -4.60 -4.36 -0.54
C LEU A 92 -5.64 -5.43 -0.21
N SER A 93 -5.43 -6.70 -0.60
CA SER A 93 -6.29 -7.81 -0.15
C SER A 93 -6.26 -7.97 1.37
N LYS A 94 -5.23 -7.45 2.04
CA LYS A 94 -5.04 -7.43 3.49
C LYS A 94 -5.61 -6.18 4.16
N VAL A 95 -6.28 -5.30 3.41
CA VAL A 95 -7.03 -4.18 3.97
C VAL A 95 -8.29 -4.74 4.64
N ASN A 96 -8.43 -4.51 5.93
CA ASN A 96 -9.62 -4.93 6.66
C ASN A 96 -10.64 -3.79 6.67
N THR A 97 -11.87 -4.12 6.32
CA THR A 97 -12.99 -3.17 6.31
C THR A 97 -14.22 -3.75 6.99
N THR A 98 -15.01 -2.88 7.60
CA THR A 98 -16.33 -3.20 8.14
C THR A 98 -17.35 -2.26 7.52
N VAL A 99 -18.52 -2.80 7.18
CA VAL A 99 -19.62 -2.05 6.56
C VAL A 99 -20.80 -2.07 7.52
N ASP A 100 -21.25 -0.90 7.96
CA ASP A 100 -22.43 -0.71 8.78
C ASP A 100 -23.52 -0.04 7.95
N GLU A 101 -24.52 -0.82 7.56
CA GLU A 101 -25.66 -0.34 6.77
C GLU A 101 -26.60 0.57 7.56
N THR A 102 -26.63 0.44 8.90
CA THR A 102 -27.54 1.21 9.76
C THR A 102 -27.08 2.65 9.89
N THR A 103 -25.77 2.86 10.04
CA THR A 103 -25.15 4.18 10.09
C THR A 103 -24.66 4.66 8.72
N LYS A 104 -24.71 3.80 7.69
CA LYS A 104 -24.15 4.01 6.36
C LYS A 104 -22.67 4.37 6.42
N THR A 105 -21.91 3.56 7.15
CA THR A 105 -20.48 3.81 7.41
C THR A 105 -19.64 2.64 6.92
N VAL A 106 -18.58 2.96 6.18
CA VAL A 106 -17.50 2.03 5.84
C VAL A 106 -16.30 2.39 6.72
N THR A 107 -15.82 1.45 7.52
CA THR A 107 -14.64 1.68 8.37
C THR A 107 -13.49 0.83 7.88
N ILE A 108 -12.38 1.47 7.51
CA ILE A 108 -11.10 0.82 7.27
C ILE A 108 -10.42 0.64 8.64
N THR A 109 -10.19 -0.61 9.02
CA THR A 109 -9.63 -0.97 10.33
C THR A 109 -8.14 -1.31 10.26
N ASN A 110 -7.65 -1.72 9.08
CA ASN A 110 -6.24 -2.02 8.86
C ASN A 110 -5.84 -1.68 7.43
N ILE A 111 -4.67 -1.06 7.28
CA ILE A 111 -3.98 -0.88 6.01
C ILE A 111 -2.67 -1.66 6.12
N PRO A 112 -2.31 -2.50 5.14
CA PRO A 112 -1.07 -3.29 5.19
C PRO A 112 0.16 -2.40 5.13
N GLU A 113 1.21 -2.82 5.82
CA GLU A 113 2.55 -2.23 5.71
C GLU A 113 3.17 -2.47 4.33
N PRO A 114 4.04 -1.57 3.84
CA PRO A 114 4.75 -1.75 2.58
C PRO A 114 5.74 -2.91 2.66
N GLU A 115 5.74 -3.76 1.63
CA GLU A 115 6.74 -4.81 1.44
C GLU A 115 7.83 -4.32 0.47
N LEU A 116 9.06 -4.15 0.98
CA LEU A 116 10.22 -3.78 0.17
C LEU A 116 10.97 -5.05 -0.29
N SER A 117 10.99 -5.27 -1.60
CA SER A 117 11.82 -6.28 -2.26
C SER A 117 12.98 -5.61 -3.01
N ILE A 118 14.18 -6.18 -2.88
CA ILE A 118 15.40 -5.70 -3.54
C ILE A 118 16.07 -6.89 -4.20
N ASN A 119 16.25 -6.82 -5.52
CA ASN A 119 16.87 -7.86 -6.33
C ASN A 119 18.16 -7.32 -6.95
N PRO A 120 19.30 -7.40 -6.24
CA PRO A 120 20.59 -6.95 -6.75
C PRO A 120 21.26 -8.01 -7.63
N ASN A 121 21.73 -7.59 -8.79
CA ASN A 121 22.74 -8.28 -9.58
C ASN A 121 24.12 -7.69 -9.24
N ILE A 122 25.05 -8.54 -8.84
CA ILE A 122 26.40 -8.15 -8.39
C ILE A 122 27.41 -8.73 -9.38
N GLU A 123 28.20 -7.84 -9.98
CA GLU A 123 29.25 -8.19 -10.92
C GLU A 123 30.61 -7.76 -10.36
N TYR A 124 31.60 -8.63 -10.52
CA TYR A 124 32.96 -8.42 -10.02
C TYR A 124 33.91 -8.17 -11.19
N TYR A 125 34.58 -7.03 -11.15
CA TYR A 125 35.59 -6.60 -12.11
C TYR A 125 36.90 -6.33 -11.37
N ASP A 126 38.01 -6.27 -12.12
CA ASP A 126 39.34 -5.94 -11.59
C ASP A 126 39.69 -6.69 -10.29
N VAL A 127 39.44 -8.00 -10.28
CA VAL A 127 39.68 -8.85 -9.10
C VAL A 127 41.18 -9.14 -9.00
N THR A 128 41.80 -8.65 -7.95
CA THR A 128 43.23 -8.85 -7.64
C THR A 128 43.38 -9.40 -6.22
N GLN A 129 44.25 -10.39 -6.03
CA GLN A 129 44.46 -11.01 -4.72
C GLN A 129 45.91 -11.50 -4.57
N ASP A 130 46.50 -11.26 -3.40
CA ASP A 130 47.80 -11.78 -3.06
C ASP A 130 47.70 -13.26 -2.65
N TYR A 131 48.79 -14.01 -2.85
CA TYR A 131 48.83 -15.46 -2.57
C TYR A 131 48.40 -15.80 -1.13
N LEU A 132 48.74 -14.95 -0.16
CA LEU A 132 48.47 -15.16 1.26
C LEU A 132 47.14 -14.51 1.75
N ASN A 133 46.40 -13.83 0.86
CA ASN A 133 45.07 -13.28 1.13
C ASN A 133 44.15 -13.41 -0.09
N GLN A 134 43.62 -14.61 -0.32
CA GLN A 134 42.69 -14.88 -1.41
C GLN A 134 41.23 -14.59 -1.02
N PHE A 135 40.36 -14.40 -2.03
CA PHE A 135 38.93 -14.29 -1.83
C PHE A 135 38.33 -15.62 -1.32
N SER A 136 37.53 -15.52 -0.28
CA SER A 136 36.80 -16.63 0.33
C SER A 136 35.29 -16.44 0.19
N ALA A 137 34.52 -17.51 0.43
CA ALA A 137 33.06 -17.43 0.53
C ALA A 137 32.59 -16.36 1.54
N SER A 138 33.36 -16.16 2.63
CA SER A 138 33.07 -15.13 3.62
C SER A 138 33.16 -13.71 3.03
N ASP A 139 34.13 -13.45 2.15
CA ASP A 139 34.30 -12.14 1.51
C ASP A 139 33.11 -11.81 0.60
N TYR A 140 32.66 -12.78 -0.21
CA TYR A 140 31.48 -12.61 -1.06
C TYR A 140 30.22 -12.34 -0.24
N ASN A 141 30.04 -13.03 0.90
CA ASN A 141 28.93 -12.79 1.81
C ASN A 141 29.01 -11.39 2.45
N LYS A 142 30.20 -10.93 2.85
CA LYS A 142 30.41 -9.56 3.35
C LYS A 142 30.06 -8.51 2.29
N ILE A 143 30.49 -8.74 1.05
CA ILE A 143 30.18 -7.86 -0.10
C ILE A 143 28.66 -7.80 -0.30
N LYS A 144 27.98 -8.94 -0.38
CA LYS A 144 26.52 -9.03 -0.52
C LYS A 144 25.79 -8.26 0.59
N GLN A 145 26.14 -8.48 1.86
CA GLN A 145 25.52 -7.79 2.99
C GLN A 145 25.74 -6.27 2.94
N ARG A 146 26.94 -5.82 2.55
CA ARG A 146 27.24 -4.40 2.40
C ARG A 146 26.43 -3.78 1.26
N VAL A 147 26.28 -4.50 0.16
CA VAL A 147 25.45 -4.09 -0.99
C VAL A 147 24.00 -3.94 -0.58
N GLU A 148 23.41 -4.96 0.03
CA GLU A 148 22.01 -4.95 0.47
C GLU A 148 21.74 -3.81 1.46
N LYS A 149 22.62 -3.61 2.44
CA LYS A 149 22.50 -2.51 3.41
C LYS A 149 22.58 -1.13 2.74
N SER A 150 23.53 -0.96 1.81
CA SER A 150 23.69 0.30 1.07
C SER A 150 22.48 0.60 0.19
N LEU A 151 22.00 -0.40 -0.56
CA LEU A 151 20.82 -0.27 -1.41
C LEU A 151 19.58 0.04 -0.60
N ARG A 152 19.33 -0.69 0.50
CA ARG A 152 18.19 -0.44 1.39
C ARG A 152 18.20 1.00 1.88
N LYS A 153 19.33 1.48 2.39
CA LYS A 153 19.46 2.88 2.84
C LYS A 153 19.18 3.89 1.72
N LYS A 154 19.69 3.62 0.50
CA LYS A 154 19.48 4.48 -0.67
C LYS A 154 18.02 4.50 -1.11
N ILE A 155 17.34 3.35 -1.08
CA ILE A 155 15.93 3.21 -1.44
C ILE A 155 15.02 3.87 -0.40
N GLU A 156 15.29 3.66 0.89
CA GLU A 156 14.51 4.27 1.98
C GLU A 156 14.62 5.79 1.98
N ALA A 157 15.75 6.34 1.52
CA ALA A 157 15.95 7.78 1.34
C ALA A 157 15.50 8.31 -0.04
N SER A 158 15.01 7.44 -0.93
CA SER A 158 14.56 7.82 -2.27
C SER A 158 13.06 8.13 -2.31
N GLU A 159 12.63 8.71 -3.44
CA GLU A 159 11.22 8.94 -3.72
C GLU A 159 10.41 7.64 -3.91
N LEU A 160 11.04 6.47 -4.04
CA LEU A 160 10.32 5.21 -4.28
C LEU A 160 9.29 4.92 -3.18
N ARG A 161 9.64 5.21 -1.92
CA ARG A 161 8.74 5.01 -0.77
C ARG A 161 7.55 5.97 -0.83
N THR A 162 7.82 7.25 -1.05
CA THR A 162 6.77 8.28 -1.18
C THR A 162 5.86 8.00 -2.37
N ASN A 163 6.41 7.59 -3.51
CA ASN A 163 5.64 7.26 -4.70
C ASN A 163 4.75 6.03 -4.48
N ALA A 164 5.26 5.01 -3.78
CA ALA A 164 4.46 3.85 -3.42
C ALA A 164 3.31 4.21 -2.47
N GLN A 165 3.58 5.05 -1.46
CA GLN A 165 2.56 5.56 -0.55
C GLN A 165 1.51 6.39 -1.28
N ASN A 166 1.91 7.31 -2.16
CA ASN A 166 0.99 8.12 -2.96
C ASN A 166 0.08 7.25 -3.84
N ARG A 167 0.63 6.16 -4.38
CA ARG A 167 -0.16 5.20 -5.18
C ARG A 167 -1.18 4.44 -4.32
N LEU A 168 -0.80 4.01 -3.11
CA LEU A 168 -1.75 3.46 -2.12
C LEU A 168 -2.87 4.47 -1.82
N ILE A 169 -2.51 5.72 -1.48
CA ILE A 169 -3.49 6.77 -1.19
C ILE A 169 -4.45 6.99 -2.36
N SER A 170 -3.94 6.98 -3.59
CA SER A 170 -4.77 7.13 -4.80
C SER A 170 -5.79 6.00 -4.97
N GLU A 171 -5.45 4.76 -4.57
CA GLU A 171 -6.41 3.65 -4.58
C GLU A 171 -7.43 3.77 -3.45
N LEU A 172 -7.03 4.23 -2.25
CA LEU A 172 -7.96 4.48 -1.14
C LEU A 172 -8.92 5.64 -1.44
N GLN A 173 -8.47 6.68 -2.17
CA GLN A 173 -9.31 7.79 -2.60
C GLN A 173 -10.48 7.33 -3.47
N LYS A 174 -10.30 6.29 -4.30
CA LYS A 174 -11.40 5.72 -5.11
C LYS A 174 -12.50 5.14 -4.22
N ILE A 175 -12.15 4.51 -3.10
CA ILE A 175 -13.11 4.02 -2.11
C ILE A 175 -13.88 5.20 -1.52
N TYR A 176 -13.17 6.24 -1.07
CA TYR A 176 -13.80 7.44 -0.52
C TYR A 176 -14.79 8.08 -1.51
N ILE A 177 -14.37 8.31 -2.75
CA ILE A 177 -15.23 8.93 -3.79
C ILE A 177 -16.49 8.09 -4.00
N LEU A 178 -16.35 6.77 -4.13
CA LEU A 178 -17.48 5.86 -4.32
C LEU A 178 -18.44 5.91 -3.13
N THR A 179 -17.93 5.68 -1.92
CA THR A 179 -18.71 5.66 -0.69
C THR A 179 -19.45 6.99 -0.48
N ASN A 180 -18.75 8.12 -0.64
CA ASN A 180 -19.34 9.44 -0.49
C ASN A 180 -20.39 9.76 -1.56
N SER A 181 -20.18 9.34 -2.82
CA SER A 181 -21.17 9.51 -3.90
C SER A 181 -22.52 8.82 -3.63
N MET A 182 -22.52 7.79 -2.78
CA MET A 182 -23.72 7.06 -2.36
C MET A 182 -24.34 7.62 -1.07
N GLY A 183 -23.78 8.69 -0.51
CA GLY A 183 -24.19 9.26 0.77
C GLY A 183 -23.75 8.43 1.99
N TRP A 184 -22.73 7.60 1.84
CA TRP A 184 -22.12 6.85 2.93
C TRP A 184 -20.87 7.57 3.43
N LYS A 185 -20.50 7.31 4.70
CA LYS A 185 -19.29 7.84 5.32
C LYS A 185 -18.15 6.83 5.21
N LEU A 186 -16.93 7.34 5.04
CA LEU A 186 -15.71 6.55 5.18
C LEU A 186 -15.00 6.96 6.47
N GLU A 187 -14.56 5.97 7.24
CA GLU A 187 -13.78 6.18 8.46
C GLU A 187 -12.51 5.35 8.44
N TYR A 188 -11.45 5.86 9.06
CA TYR A 188 -10.24 5.10 9.33
C TYR A 188 -9.88 5.22 10.81
N ASN A 189 -9.74 4.08 11.49
CA ASN A 189 -9.44 4.02 12.93
C ASN A 189 -10.33 4.96 13.79
N GLY A 190 -11.63 4.99 13.49
CA GLY A 190 -12.62 5.81 14.20
C GLY A 190 -12.56 7.31 13.91
N LYS A 191 -11.80 7.74 12.88
CA LYS A 191 -11.80 9.12 12.38
C LYS A 191 -12.51 9.20 11.03
N PRO A 192 -13.49 10.10 10.87
CA PRO A 192 -14.11 10.31 9.57
C PRO A 192 -13.10 10.88 8.57
N ILE A 193 -13.19 10.39 7.34
CA ILE A 193 -12.54 10.95 6.17
C ILE A 193 -13.56 11.88 5.52
N GLU A 194 -13.35 13.18 5.63
CA GLU A 194 -14.30 14.18 5.12
C GLU A 194 -13.90 14.65 3.73
N GLU A 195 -12.60 14.66 3.43
CA GLU A 195 -12.05 15.05 2.13
C GLU A 195 -10.95 14.08 1.67
N GLU A 196 -10.69 14.03 0.37
CA GLU A 196 -9.60 13.20 -0.21
C GLU A 196 -8.21 13.51 0.38
N GLN A 197 -8.02 14.73 0.88
CA GLN A 197 -6.78 15.22 1.49
C GLN A 197 -6.55 14.60 2.88
N ASP A 198 -7.59 14.13 3.57
CA ASP A 198 -7.43 13.49 4.87
C ASP A 198 -6.73 12.14 4.75
N LEU A 199 -6.88 11.47 3.60
CA LEU A 199 -6.16 10.24 3.29
C LEU A 199 -4.64 10.48 3.17
N GLN A 200 -4.20 11.67 2.77
CA GLN A 200 -2.77 12.01 2.71
C GLN A 200 -2.17 12.20 4.11
N LYS A 201 -2.99 12.54 5.11
CA LYS A 201 -2.58 12.77 6.51
C LYS A 201 -2.56 11.48 7.32
N LEU A 202 -2.90 10.34 6.72
CA LEU A 202 -2.84 9.05 7.38
C LEU A 202 -1.41 8.76 7.84
N LYS A 203 -1.28 8.39 9.12
CA LYS A 203 -0.03 7.89 9.66
C LYS A 203 0.08 6.42 9.27
N LEU A 204 0.69 6.19 8.12
CA LEU A 204 1.06 4.90 7.55
C LEU A 204 2.53 4.58 7.80
#